data_AF-A0A224XN93-F1
#
_entry.id   AF-A0A224XN93-F1
#
_cell.length_a   1.000
_cell.length_b   1.000
_cell.length_c   1.000
_cell.angle_alpha   90.00
_cell.angle_beta   90.00
_cell.angle_gamma   90.00
#
_symmetry.space_group_name_H-M   'P 1'
#
loop_
_entity.id
_entity.type
_entity.pdbx_description
1 polymer ?
#
loop_
_entity_poly.entity_id
_entity_poly.type
_entity_poly.pdbx_seq_one_letter_code
_entity_poly.pdbx_strand_id
1 'polypeptide(L)'
;KRLSDEYILENDFLLHQGVYREVRNICPEGDIQNLENILPQHVGYILLGFKSIDRNFSQVMVDSWKDWTGARYIYMYLPDELGLVRISFYTREAPDSLNMFMYVVLVECRTVNTRERQMKLLDFAQRMRVERMSGYISVYGISMEE
;
A
#
# COMPACT_ATOMS: atom_id res chain seq x y z
N LYS A 1 1.18 4.75 -25.29
CA LYS A 1 1.30 3.27 -25.12
C LYS A 1 0.41 2.89 -23.93
N ARG A 2 -0.62 2.06 -24.11
CA ARG A 2 -1.67 1.83 -23.10
C ARG A 2 -1.12 0.88 -22.03
N LEU A 3 -1.08 1.30 -20.76
CA LEU A 3 -0.56 0.50 -19.62
C LEU A 3 -1.36 -0.80 -19.37
N SER A 4 -2.47 -1.00 -20.08
CA SER A 4 -3.32 -2.18 -20.01
C SER A 4 -3.04 -3.22 -21.10
N ASP A 5 -2.09 -2.97 -22.01
CA ASP A 5 -1.77 -3.88 -23.12
C ASP A 5 -0.66 -4.86 -22.70
N GLU A 6 -1.03 -6.12 -22.49
CA GLU A 6 -0.10 -7.18 -22.08
C GLU A 6 0.91 -7.57 -23.17
N TYR A 7 0.65 -7.22 -24.44
CA TYR A 7 1.46 -7.57 -25.61
C TYR A 7 2.37 -6.43 -26.08
N ILE A 8 2.53 -5.42 -25.23
CA ILE A 8 3.28 -4.20 -25.55
C ILE A 8 4.79 -4.40 -25.75
N LEU A 9 5.32 -5.56 -25.31
CA LEU A 9 6.73 -5.94 -25.33
C LEU A 9 7.11 -6.89 -26.48
N GLU A 10 6.37 -6.87 -27.60
CA GLU A 10 6.52 -7.80 -28.72
C GLU A 10 6.07 -9.24 -28.38
N ASN A 11 5.85 -10.08 -29.40
CA ASN A 11 5.13 -11.36 -29.24
C ASN A 11 5.83 -12.38 -28.33
N ASP A 12 7.12 -12.19 -28.04
CA ASP A 12 7.92 -13.13 -27.24
C ASP A 12 7.87 -12.81 -25.74
N PHE A 13 7.28 -11.68 -25.33
CA PHE A 13 7.22 -11.26 -23.92
C PHE A 13 5.79 -10.91 -23.50
N LEU A 14 5.29 -11.58 -22.45
CA LEU A 14 4.03 -11.24 -21.82
C LEU A 14 4.29 -10.32 -20.62
N LEU A 15 3.76 -9.08 -20.67
CA LEU A 15 3.89 -8.13 -19.58
C LEU A 15 2.92 -8.47 -18.44
N HIS A 16 3.43 -9.03 -17.35
CA HIS A 16 2.68 -9.27 -16.12
C HIS A 16 2.64 -8.02 -15.22
N GLN A 17 1.86 -7.01 -15.63
CA GLN A 17 1.66 -5.77 -14.88
C GLN A 17 0.19 -5.56 -14.56
N GLY A 18 -0.12 -5.12 -13.33
CA GLY A 18 -1.47 -4.70 -12.95
C GLY A 18 -1.64 -3.18 -13.01
N VAL A 19 -2.78 -2.72 -13.51
CA VAL A 19 -3.27 -1.35 -13.39
C VAL A 19 -4.25 -1.31 -12.23
N TYR A 20 -4.04 -0.36 -11.31
CA TYR A 20 -4.83 -0.23 -10.09
C TYR A 20 -5.46 1.16 -10.01
N ARG A 21 -6.73 1.22 -9.60
CA ARG A 21 -7.43 2.46 -9.29
C ARG A 21 -7.65 2.58 -7.80
N GLU A 22 -7.38 3.75 -7.24
CA GLU A 22 -7.76 4.07 -5.86
C GLU A 22 -9.28 4.18 -5.77
N VAL A 23 -9.89 3.46 -4.84
CA VAL A 23 -11.33 3.48 -4.61
C VAL A 23 -11.72 4.12 -3.28
N ARG A 24 -10.83 4.10 -2.28
CA ARG A 24 -11.02 4.72 -0.95
C ARG A 24 -9.68 5.17 -0.39
N ASN A 25 -9.70 6.13 0.53
CA ASN A 25 -8.54 6.51 1.32
C ASN A 25 -8.93 6.99 2.73
N ILE A 26 -7.93 7.10 3.59
CA ILE A 26 -7.96 7.77 4.89
C ILE A 26 -6.79 8.75 4.91
N CYS A 27 -7.09 10.01 5.17
CA CYS A 27 -6.10 11.05 5.44
C CYS A 27 -6.34 11.51 6.89
N PRO A 28 -5.44 11.19 7.84
CA PRO A 28 -5.55 11.72 9.19
C PRO A 28 -5.62 13.24 9.18
N GLU A 29 -6.46 13.81 10.03
CA GLU A 29 -6.53 15.26 10.23
C GLU A 29 -5.24 15.71 10.95
N GLY A 30 -4.30 16.30 10.22
CA GLY A 30 -3.00 16.73 10.73
C GLY A 30 -2.35 17.75 9.82
N ASP A 31 -1.35 18.48 10.36
CA ASP A 31 -0.73 19.66 9.74
C ASP A 31 -0.14 19.38 8.34
N ILE A 32 -0.98 19.59 7.32
CA ILE A 32 -0.60 19.64 5.90
C ILE A 32 0.49 20.71 5.69
N GLN A 33 0.60 21.68 6.59
CA GLN A 33 1.48 22.85 6.49
C GLN A 33 2.98 22.52 6.62
N ASN A 34 3.36 21.35 7.17
CA ASN A 34 4.78 20.94 7.27
C ASN A 34 5.20 19.88 6.22
N LEU A 35 4.31 19.54 5.27
CA LEU A 35 4.58 18.47 4.29
C LEU A 35 5.60 18.85 3.19
N GLU A 36 5.80 20.14 2.92
CA GLU A 36 6.60 20.61 1.77
C GLU A 36 8.12 20.44 1.97
N ASN A 37 8.59 20.28 3.22
CA ASN A 37 10.02 20.18 3.54
C ASN A 37 10.52 18.74 3.79
N ILE A 38 9.69 17.73 3.50
CA ILE A 38 10.04 16.34 3.76
C ILE A 38 10.85 15.78 2.60
N LEU A 39 12.11 15.43 2.89
CA LEU A 39 12.99 14.79 1.92
C LEU A 39 12.44 13.40 1.52
N PRO A 40 12.52 12.99 0.25
CA PRO A 40 12.00 11.70 -0.20
C PRO A 40 12.54 10.50 0.60
N GLN A 41 13.81 10.54 1.03
CA GLN A 41 14.41 9.46 1.84
C GLN A 41 13.80 9.29 3.24
N HIS A 42 12.98 10.24 3.70
CA HIS A 42 12.28 10.15 4.97
C HIS A 42 10.91 9.48 4.86
N VAL A 43 10.49 9.14 3.64
CA VAL A 43 9.19 8.51 3.39
C VAL A 43 9.33 6.99 3.44
N GLY A 44 8.53 6.37 4.32
CA GLY A 44 8.36 4.94 4.40
C GLY A 44 6.96 4.52 3.96
N TYR A 45 6.88 3.37 3.32
CA TYR A 45 5.63 2.80 2.83
C TYR A 45 5.41 1.41 3.40
N ILE A 46 4.17 1.12 3.81
CA ILE A 46 3.72 -0.26 4.03
C ILE A 46 2.76 -0.61 2.88
N LEU A 47 3.10 -1.65 2.14
CA LEU A 47 2.26 -2.20 1.08
C LEU A 47 1.63 -3.49 1.55
N LEU A 48 0.31 -3.55 1.53
CA LEU A 48 -0.46 -4.76 1.75
C LEU A 48 -1.06 -5.24 0.43
N GLY A 49 -0.87 -6.51 0.07
CA GLY A 49 -1.37 -7.12 -1.14
C GLY A 49 -2.31 -8.29 -0.84
N PHE A 50 -3.44 -8.35 -1.53
CA PHE A 50 -4.46 -9.37 -1.31
C PHE A 50 -4.83 -10.03 -2.63
N LYS A 51 -4.61 -11.35 -2.71
CA LYS A 51 -5.10 -12.15 -3.83
C LYS A 51 -6.58 -12.46 -3.60
N SER A 52 -7.39 -12.38 -4.64
CA SER A 52 -8.76 -12.89 -4.63
C SER A 52 -8.88 -13.99 -5.67
N ILE A 53 -9.50 -15.11 -5.30
CA ILE A 53 -9.84 -16.19 -6.24
C ILE A 53 -11.15 -15.83 -6.96
N ASP A 54 -12.05 -15.13 -6.29
CA ASP A 54 -13.32 -14.69 -6.84
C ASP A 54 -13.25 -13.25 -7.35
N ARG A 55 -13.68 -13.06 -8.61
CA ARG A 55 -13.80 -11.75 -9.27
C ARG A 55 -15.08 -11.01 -8.91
N ASN A 56 -15.92 -11.60 -8.06
CA ASN A 56 -17.13 -10.94 -7.60
C ASN A 56 -16.74 -9.78 -6.69
N PHE A 57 -16.56 -8.62 -7.32
CA PHE A 57 -16.40 -7.33 -6.70
C PHE A 57 -17.68 -7.01 -5.94
N SER A 58 -17.75 -7.47 -4.69
CA SER A 58 -18.86 -7.13 -3.83
C SER A 58 -18.63 -5.73 -3.29
N GLN A 59 -19.57 -4.82 -3.53
CA GLN A 59 -19.57 -3.49 -2.92
C GLN A 59 -19.39 -3.56 -1.39
N VAL A 60 -19.85 -4.66 -0.76
CA VAL A 60 -19.66 -4.95 0.67
C VAL A 60 -18.17 -5.03 1.04
N MET A 61 -17.33 -5.63 0.20
CA MET A 61 -15.88 -5.68 0.43
C MET A 61 -15.26 -4.28 0.38
N VAL A 62 -15.73 -3.43 -0.54
CA VAL A 62 -15.25 -2.05 -0.63
C VAL A 62 -15.68 -1.24 0.58
N ASP A 63 -16.91 -1.42 1.07
CA ASP A 63 -17.42 -0.64 2.19
C ASP A 63 -16.83 -1.09 3.53
N SER A 64 -16.51 -2.38 3.67
CA SER A 64 -15.84 -2.96 4.85
C SER A 64 -14.30 -3.01 4.75
N TRP A 65 -13.70 -2.32 3.77
CA TRP A 65 -12.27 -2.41 3.49
C TRP A 65 -11.37 -2.15 4.71
N LYS A 66 -11.76 -1.22 5.57
CA LYS A 66 -10.99 -0.86 6.77
C LYS A 66 -10.83 -2.03 7.75
N ASP A 67 -11.81 -2.94 7.77
CA ASP A 67 -11.83 -4.12 8.62
C ASP A 67 -10.93 -5.21 8.07
N TRP A 68 -11.26 -5.72 6.88
CA TRP A 68 -10.63 -6.94 6.37
C TRP A 68 -9.21 -6.70 5.84
N THR A 69 -8.86 -5.48 5.46
CA THR A 69 -7.48 -5.13 5.08
C THR A 69 -6.59 -4.80 6.28
N GLY A 70 -7.16 -4.64 7.48
CA GLY A 70 -6.44 -4.15 8.65
C GLY A 70 -6.17 -2.64 8.65
N ALA A 71 -6.63 -1.87 7.67
CA ALA A 71 -6.37 -0.42 7.60
C ALA A 71 -6.88 0.36 8.84
N ARG A 72 -7.96 -0.07 9.49
CA ARG A 72 -8.38 0.55 10.76
C ARG A 72 -7.36 0.32 11.88
N TYR A 73 -6.77 -0.87 11.96
CA TYR A 73 -5.74 -1.16 12.94
C TYR A 73 -4.50 -0.29 12.70
N ILE A 74 -4.10 -0.13 11.44
CA ILE A 74 -3.00 0.77 11.07
C ILE A 74 -3.30 2.19 11.52
N TYR A 75 -4.48 2.71 11.19
CA TYR A 75 -4.88 4.05 11.60
C TYR A 75 -4.88 4.26 13.13
N MET A 76 -5.30 3.25 13.89
CA MET A 76 -5.43 3.36 15.35
C MET A 76 -4.13 3.11 16.13
N TYR A 77 -3.21 2.31 15.58
CA TYR A 77 -2.08 1.78 16.35
C TYR A 77 -0.71 2.05 15.75
N LEU A 78 -0.63 2.61 14.53
CA LEU A 78 0.65 3.05 14.01
C LEU A 78 1.18 4.19 14.91
N PRO A 79 2.43 4.12 15.41
CA PRO A 79 2.99 5.18 16.23
C PRO A 79 2.98 6.56 15.53
N ASP A 80 2.46 7.57 16.21
CA ASP A 80 2.31 8.95 15.69
C ASP A 80 3.64 9.53 15.15
N GLU A 81 4.75 9.18 15.80
CA GLU A 81 6.09 9.63 15.42
C GLU A 81 6.56 9.11 14.04
N LEU A 82 5.90 8.10 13.48
CA LEU A 82 6.16 7.65 12.10
C LEU A 82 5.48 8.56 11.07
N GLY A 83 4.54 9.41 11.50
CA GLY A 83 3.91 10.44 10.69
C GLY A 83 3.03 9.85 9.60
N LEU A 84 1.94 9.17 9.99
CA LEU A 84 0.94 8.66 9.05
C LEU A 84 0.34 9.81 8.24
N VAL A 85 0.46 9.75 6.92
CA VAL A 85 -0.10 10.76 6.01
C VAL A 85 -1.32 10.24 5.30
N ARG A 86 -1.28 9.00 4.85
CA ARG A 86 -2.37 8.44 4.05
C ARG A 86 -2.41 6.92 4.12
N ILE A 87 -3.62 6.38 4.12
CA ILE A 87 -3.89 4.98 3.83
C ILE A 87 -4.78 4.93 2.60
N SER A 88 -4.32 4.32 1.52
CA SER A 88 -5.01 4.30 0.23
C SER A 88 -5.37 2.88 -0.15
N PHE A 89 -6.61 2.65 -0.58
CA PHE A 89 -7.13 1.35 -0.97
C PHE A 89 -7.37 1.31 -2.48
N TYR A 90 -6.73 0.34 -3.12
CA TYR A 90 -6.68 0.17 -4.56
C TYR A 90 -7.29 -1.16 -5.00
N THR A 91 -7.96 -1.12 -6.14
CA THR A 91 -8.53 -2.29 -6.81
C THR A 91 -7.89 -2.42 -8.19
N ARG A 92 -7.53 -3.64 -8.57
CA ARG A 92 -7.01 -3.90 -9.92
C ARG A 92 -8.13 -3.73 -10.96
N GLU A 93 -7.84 -2.96 -12.00
CA GLU A 93 -8.74 -2.73 -13.14
C GLU A 93 -8.37 -3.56 -14.36
N ALA A 94 -7.08 -3.82 -14.55
CA ALA A 94 -6.57 -4.57 -15.68
C ALA A 94 -5.20 -5.17 -15.36
N PRO A 95 -4.76 -6.18 -16.10
CA PRO A 95 -5.55 -7.03 -16.97
C PRO A 95 -6.26 -8.12 -16.15
N ASP A 96 -7.36 -8.64 -16.69
CA ASP A 96 -8.20 -9.63 -16.02
C ASP A 96 -7.50 -10.99 -15.86
N SER A 97 -6.70 -11.35 -16.86
CA SER A 97 -5.85 -12.54 -16.96
C SER A 97 -4.80 -12.66 -15.85
N LEU A 98 -4.43 -11.55 -15.22
CA LEU A 98 -3.32 -11.52 -14.28
C LEU A 98 -3.64 -12.29 -13.00
N ASN A 99 -2.78 -13.22 -12.60
CA ASN A 99 -2.86 -13.91 -11.30
C ASN A 99 -1.99 -13.22 -10.24
N MET A 100 -2.38 -12.00 -9.86
CA MET A 100 -1.67 -11.12 -8.92
C MET A 100 -2.66 -10.56 -7.89
N PHE A 101 -2.21 -9.66 -7.01
CA PHE A 101 -3.07 -8.97 -6.05
C PHE A 101 -4.27 -8.34 -6.76
N MET A 102 -5.46 -8.64 -6.27
CA MET A 102 -6.69 -7.98 -6.71
C MET A 102 -6.88 -6.65 -5.98
N TYR A 103 -6.43 -6.62 -4.72
CA TYR A 103 -6.52 -5.45 -3.88
C TYR A 103 -5.17 -5.10 -3.27
N VAL A 104 -4.92 -3.81 -3.13
CA VAL A 104 -3.70 -3.28 -2.54
C VAL A 104 -4.06 -2.18 -1.55
N VAL A 105 -3.42 -2.17 -0.38
CA VAL A 105 -3.43 -1.03 0.54
C VAL A 105 -2.03 -0.44 0.61
N LEU A 106 -1.93 0.86 0.40
CA LEU A 106 -0.69 1.62 0.52
C LEU A 106 -0.79 2.57 1.71
N VAL A 107 0.11 2.40 2.67
CA VAL A 107 0.28 3.27 3.83
C VAL A 107 1.50 4.13 3.60
N GLU A 108 1.36 5.45 3.74
CA GLU A 108 2.44 6.42 3.59
C GLU A 108 2.76 7.06 4.94
N CYS A 109 4.03 6.97 5.34
CA CYS A 109 4.60 7.53 6.56
C CYS A 109 5.73 8.48 6.17
N ARG A 110 5.73 9.73 6.65
CA ARG A 110 6.69 10.74 6.18
C ARG A 110 7.78 11.15 7.16
N THR A 111 7.80 10.53 8.34
CA THR A 111 8.72 10.89 9.41
C THR A 111 9.75 9.78 9.67
N VAL A 112 9.96 8.88 8.71
CA VAL A 112 10.82 7.68 8.80
C VAL A 112 12.29 8.02 8.48
N ASN A 113 12.83 9.00 9.20
CA ASN A 113 14.12 9.65 8.92
C ASN A 113 15.29 9.15 9.78
N THR A 114 15.06 8.28 10.75
CA THR A 114 16.11 7.68 11.58
C THR A 114 16.05 6.17 11.53
N ARG A 115 17.19 5.52 11.82
CA ARG A 115 17.25 4.05 11.93
C ARG A 115 16.27 3.51 12.96
N GLU A 116 16.08 4.21 14.08
CA GLU A 116 15.10 3.82 15.10
C GLU A 116 13.67 3.81 14.54
N ARG A 117 13.27 4.87 13.83
CA ARG A 117 11.94 4.95 13.20
C ARG A 117 11.75 3.92 12.09
N GLN A 118 12.79 3.65 11.31
CA GLN A 118 12.79 2.56 10.34
C GLN A 118 12.57 1.20 11.03
N MET A 119 13.27 0.93 12.13
CA MET A 119 13.07 -0.31 12.91
C MET A 119 11.67 -0.40 13.49
N LYS A 120 11.11 0.70 14.00
CA LYS A 120 9.73 0.74 14.51
C LYS A 120 8.71 0.45 13.41
N LEU A 121 8.89 0.99 12.21
CA LEU A 121 8.03 0.71 11.06
C LEU A 121 8.08 -0.77 10.65
N LEU A 122 9.30 -1.35 10.59
CA LEU A 122 9.49 -2.76 10.29
C LEU A 122 8.87 -3.68 11.35
N ASP A 123 9.07 -3.35 12.62
CA ASP A 123 8.51 -4.10 13.75
C ASP A 123 6.98 -4.03 13.75
N PHE A 124 6.40 -2.85 13.50
CA PHE A 124 4.95 -2.69 13.35
C PHE A 124 4.39 -3.55 12.20
N ALA A 125 5.02 -3.52 11.02
CA ALA A 125 4.61 -4.33 9.89
C ALA A 125 4.74 -5.84 10.17
N GLN A 126 5.78 -6.26 10.91
CA GLN A 126 5.98 -7.64 11.32
C GLN A 126 4.91 -8.11 12.32
N ARG A 127 4.57 -7.30 13.32
CA ARG A 127 3.48 -7.60 14.26
C ARG A 127 2.14 -7.71 13.55
N MET A 128 1.86 -6.78 12.62
CA MET A 128 0.65 -6.85 11.79
C MET A 128 0.57 -8.15 10.99
N ARG A 129 1.68 -8.59 10.41
CA ARG A 129 1.77 -9.86 9.65
C ARG A 129 1.38 -11.06 10.49
N VAL A 130 1.83 -11.10 11.75
CA VAL A 130 1.55 -12.20 12.69
C VAL A 130 0.13 -12.13 13.25
N GLU A 131 -0.32 -10.95 13.68
CA GLU A 131 -1.57 -10.78 14.42
C GLU A 131 -2.82 -10.76 13.53
N ARG A 132 -2.69 -10.30 12.28
CA ARG A 132 -3.86 -10.01 11.43
C ARG A 132 -3.98 -10.89 10.20
N MET A 133 -2.93 -11.62 9.81
CA MET A 133 -2.88 -12.56 8.67
C MET A 133 -3.65 -12.13 7.40
N SER A 134 -3.79 -10.82 7.18
CA SER A 134 -4.65 -10.25 6.14
C SER A 134 -3.77 -9.87 4.95
N GLY A 135 -3.28 -10.88 4.23
CA GLY A 135 -2.53 -10.70 3.00
C GLY A 135 -1.01 -10.57 3.15
N TYR A 136 -0.38 -10.20 2.04
CA TYR A 136 1.06 -10.05 1.92
C TYR A 136 1.46 -8.65 2.38
N ILE A 137 2.50 -8.52 3.19
CA ILE A 137 2.93 -7.23 3.74
C ILE A 137 4.40 -7.02 3.41
N SER A 138 4.76 -5.86 2.87
CA SER A 138 6.14 -5.43 2.65
C SER A 138 6.32 -3.97 3.04
N VAL A 139 7.53 -3.60 3.43
CA VAL A 139 7.91 -2.23 3.77
C VAL A 139 8.91 -1.74 2.73
N TYR A 140 8.71 -0.51 2.25
CA TYR A 140 9.62 0.15 1.32
C TYR A 140 10.05 1.50 1.89
N GLY A 141 11.25 1.93 1.53
CA GLY A 141 11.76 3.27 1.77
C GLY A 141 12.63 3.67 0.59
N ILE A 142 12.89 4.96 0.44
CA ILE A 142 13.79 5.47 -0.59
C ILE A 142 15.21 5.50 -0.01
N SER A 143 16.09 4.63 -0.51
CA SER A 143 17.53 4.73 -0.27
C SER A 143 18.15 5.61 -1.35
N MET A 144 18.86 6.66 -0.98
CA MET A 144 19.84 7.25 -1.88
C MET A 144 21.11 6.40 -1.77
N GLU A 145 21.56 5.83 -2.90
CA GLU A 145 22.93 5.33 -3.00
C GLU A 145 23.86 6.56 -2.91
N GLU A 146 24.80 6.53 -1.96
CA GLU A 146 25.91 7.50 -1.86
C GLU A 146 27.00 7.19 -2.91
#